data_AF-A0AAN8QUI0-F1
#
_entry.id   AF-A0AAN8QUI0-F1
#
_cell.length_a   1.000
_cell.length_b   1.000
_cell.length_c   1.000
_cell.angle_alpha   90.00
_cell.angle_beta   90.00
_cell.angle_gamma   90.00
#
_symmetry.space_group_name_H-M   'P 1'
#
loop_
_entity.id
_entity.type
_entity.pdbx_description
1 polymer ?
#
loop_
_entity_poly.entity_id
_entity_poly.type
_entity_poly.pdbx_seq_one_letter_code
_entity_poly.pdbx_strand_id
1 'polypeptide(L)'
;MPFCGEKLILIGHISFMAIYSCEWMIFVEETVFPIGWTDYVLHSDSSIHIARCPGKMASEEQCSVPLRWRSISLTHVEFPAGDLTGQVLAYTSLLPIAILVGFVTLIVFKRELHTISFFGGLVLNEGVNWLLKHILREPRPCEGAHTTLTTEYGMPSSHSQFIWFFVVYFFLFLYLRMHQTNNARCVELLWRHILSITLLGVALSVSYSRVYLLYHTWSQVFYGGVAGSTIGVVWFFFTQEVLTPLFPKMAAWPISEFFLVRDTSLIPNILWFEYTVTRSEARNRQRKLGTKLQ
;
A
#
# COMPACT_ATOMS: atom_id res chain seq x y z
N MET A 1 2.00 -63.08 18.43
CA MET A 1 2.10 -61.66 18.05
C MET A 1 3.11 -61.02 19.00
N PRO A 2 4.31 -60.70 18.52
CA PRO A 2 5.47 -60.44 19.37
C PRO A 2 5.62 -58.96 19.73
N PHE A 3 6.22 -58.75 20.90
CA PHE A 3 7.23 -57.75 21.28
C PHE A 3 7.50 -56.57 20.36
N CYS A 4 7.44 -55.36 20.92
CA CYS A 4 8.58 -54.43 20.85
C CYS A 4 8.56 -53.46 22.03
N GLY A 5 9.61 -53.54 22.86
CA GLY A 5 9.98 -52.53 23.84
C GLY A 5 11.43 -52.10 23.61
N GLU A 6 11.78 -50.99 24.27
CA GLU A 6 13.07 -50.28 24.37
C GLU A 6 13.36 -49.23 23.28
N LYS A 7 13.16 -47.93 23.58
CA LYS A 7 14.04 -46.96 24.30
C LYS A 7 15.20 -46.46 23.43
N LEU A 8 15.14 -45.19 23.04
CA LEU A 8 16.21 -44.23 23.38
C LEU A 8 15.73 -42.77 23.27
N ILE A 9 16.17 -42.01 24.26
CA ILE A 9 16.01 -40.60 24.57
C ILE A 9 16.77 -39.73 23.56
N LEU A 10 16.19 -38.61 23.11
CA LEU A 10 16.89 -37.32 23.16
C LEU A 10 15.92 -36.14 23.23
N ILE A 11 16.14 -35.35 24.27
CA ILE A 11 15.46 -34.11 24.63
C ILE A 11 15.84 -33.04 23.59
N GLY A 12 14.86 -32.49 22.89
CA GLY A 12 15.02 -31.33 22.03
C GLY A 12 13.99 -30.28 22.40
N HIS A 13 14.43 -29.27 23.14
CA HIS A 13 13.70 -28.04 23.47
C HIS A 13 12.82 -27.56 22.31
N ILE A 14 11.49 -27.56 22.49
CA ILE A 14 10.64 -26.63 21.77
C ILE A 14 10.81 -25.29 22.47
N SER A 15 11.83 -24.54 22.04
CA SER A 15 11.88 -23.11 22.29
C SER A 15 10.71 -22.48 21.53
N PHE A 16 9.68 -22.07 22.26
CA PHE A 16 8.81 -20.99 21.82
C PHE A 16 9.68 -19.73 21.71
N MET A 17 10.24 -19.52 20.52
CA MET A 17 10.83 -18.25 20.18
C MET A 17 9.67 -17.34 19.78
N ALA A 18 9.36 -16.38 20.65
CA ALA A 18 8.46 -15.31 20.35
C ALA A 18 9.05 -14.50 19.18
N ILE A 19 8.47 -14.68 17.99
CA ILE A 19 8.81 -13.88 16.81
C ILE A 19 8.14 -12.52 16.99
N TYR A 20 8.88 -11.62 17.65
CA TYR A 20 8.64 -10.19 17.61
C TYR A 20 9.58 -9.60 16.57
N SER A 21 9.12 -9.46 15.33
CA SER A 21 9.49 -8.37 14.41
C SER A 21 8.89 -8.60 13.03
N CYS A 22 8.23 -7.54 12.53
CA CYS A 22 8.00 -7.19 11.12
C CYS A 22 8.23 -8.27 10.06
N GLU A 23 7.19 -9.03 9.71
CA GLU A 23 7.02 -9.56 8.35
C GLU A 23 5.53 -9.54 8.00
N TRP A 24 5.12 -8.48 7.32
CA TRP A 24 3.97 -8.51 6.40
C TRP A 24 4.50 -8.01 5.06
N MET A 25 5.01 -8.91 4.20
CA MET A 25 4.81 -8.78 2.76
C MET A 25 5.24 -10.04 2.00
N ILE A 26 4.30 -10.53 1.19
CA ILE A 26 4.44 -11.40 0.02
C ILE A 26 4.65 -12.90 0.30
N PHE A 27 3.53 -13.64 0.33
CA PHE A 27 3.51 -15.03 -0.12
C PHE A 27 3.82 -15.04 -1.63
N VAL A 28 4.99 -15.59 -2.02
CA VAL A 28 5.16 -16.18 -3.35
C VAL A 28 5.05 -17.68 -3.13
N GLU A 29 3.97 -18.26 -3.61
CA GLU A 29 3.78 -19.71 -3.64
C GLU A 29 4.85 -20.30 -4.58
N GLU A 30 5.79 -21.06 -4.02
CA GLU A 30 6.74 -21.88 -4.79
C GLU A 30 5.96 -22.95 -5.54
N THR A 31 5.67 -22.69 -6.82
CA THR A 31 5.31 -23.75 -7.76
C THR A 31 6.58 -24.25 -8.43
N VAL A 32 7.11 -25.35 -7.88
CA VAL A 32 8.09 -26.21 -8.56
C VAL A 32 7.42 -26.78 -9.80
N PHE A 33 7.82 -26.32 -10.99
CA PHE A 33 7.51 -27.01 -12.25
C PHE A 33 8.69 -27.89 -12.68
N PRO A 34 8.45 -29.14 -13.07
CA PRO A 34 9.51 -30.05 -13.50
C PRO A 34 10.07 -29.64 -14.87
N ILE A 35 11.39 -29.72 -14.96
CA ILE A 35 12.17 -29.56 -16.19
C ILE A 35 11.87 -30.76 -17.10
N GLY A 36 11.27 -30.49 -18.27
CA GLY A 36 11.10 -31.45 -19.36
C GLY A 36 11.48 -30.76 -20.68
N TRP A 37 12.50 -31.30 -21.34
CA TRP A 37 13.08 -30.80 -22.59
C TRP A 37 12.27 -31.25 -23.83
N THR A 38 12.33 -30.40 -24.89
CA THR A 38 12.21 -30.70 -26.35
C THR A 38 10.84 -31.21 -26.86
N ASP A 39 10.22 -30.75 -27.95
CA ASP A 39 10.58 -30.01 -29.18
C ASP A 39 9.48 -28.95 -29.46
N TYR A 40 9.65 -27.87 -30.24
CA TYR A 40 9.42 -27.84 -31.69
C TYR A 40 9.82 -26.46 -32.27
N VAL A 41 10.64 -26.53 -33.32
CA VAL A 41 10.64 -25.71 -34.56
C VAL A 41 10.89 -24.20 -34.45
N LEU A 42 12.12 -23.85 -34.84
CA LEU A 42 12.58 -22.55 -35.32
C LEU A 42 11.67 -22.00 -36.44
N HIS A 43 11.12 -20.80 -36.25
CA HIS A 43 10.94 -19.87 -37.35
C HIS A 43 11.67 -18.57 -37.04
N SER A 44 12.70 -18.31 -37.85
CA SER A 44 13.43 -17.08 -37.97
C SER A 44 12.48 -15.92 -38.26
N ASP A 45 12.50 -14.89 -37.42
CA ASP A 45 12.60 -13.53 -37.95
C ASP A 45 13.34 -12.60 -36.99
N SER A 46 14.42 -12.05 -37.52
CA SER A 46 15.35 -11.18 -36.84
C SER A 46 14.87 -9.75 -37.03
N SER A 47 14.48 -9.05 -35.96
CA SER A 47 14.40 -7.59 -35.91
C SER A 47 14.43 -7.12 -34.46
N ILE A 48 15.61 -7.12 -33.85
CA ILE A 48 15.86 -6.41 -32.60
C ILE A 48 15.89 -4.91 -32.94
N HIS A 49 14.75 -4.25 -32.78
CA HIS A 49 14.70 -2.79 -32.73
C HIS A 49 14.98 -2.34 -31.29
N ILE A 50 16.23 -1.99 -31.00
CA ILE A 50 16.57 -1.16 -29.85
C ILE A 50 16.03 0.25 -30.16
N ALA A 51 14.78 0.50 -29.78
CA ALA A 51 14.16 1.82 -29.94
C ALA A 51 14.73 2.79 -28.91
N ARG A 52 15.71 3.56 -29.38
CA ARG A 52 16.25 4.77 -28.75
C ARG A 52 15.10 5.75 -28.50
N CYS A 53 14.87 6.16 -27.24
CA CYS A 53 13.82 7.14 -26.90
C CYS A 53 14.08 8.51 -27.56
N PRO A 54 13.12 9.07 -28.31
CA PRO A 54 13.02 10.51 -28.52
C PRO A 54 11.80 11.03 -27.77
N GLY A 55 12.03 11.90 -26.78
CA GLY A 55 10.96 12.64 -26.14
C GLY A 55 10.22 13.50 -27.16
N LYS A 56 8.87 13.47 -27.10
CA LYS A 56 7.90 14.25 -27.90
C LYS A 56 7.59 13.72 -29.32
N MET A 57 7.07 12.50 -29.44
CA MET A 57 6.14 12.11 -30.54
C MET A 57 5.42 10.77 -30.31
N ALA A 58 5.34 10.29 -29.07
CA ALA A 58 4.94 8.91 -28.77
C ALA A 58 3.42 8.64 -28.72
N SER A 59 2.56 9.66 -28.72
CA SER A 59 1.12 9.43 -28.46
C SER A 59 0.33 8.89 -29.65
N GLU A 60 0.65 9.23 -30.90
CA GLU A 60 -0.17 8.80 -32.05
C GLU A 60 0.31 7.47 -32.66
N GLU A 61 1.62 7.20 -32.64
CA GLU A 61 2.21 6.00 -33.23
C GLU A 61 2.07 4.77 -32.32
N GLN A 62 1.94 4.95 -31.00
CA GLN A 62 1.77 3.85 -30.04
C GLN A 62 0.31 3.35 -29.93
N CYS A 63 -0.68 4.19 -30.23
CA CYS A 63 -2.10 3.80 -30.19
C CYS A 63 -2.58 3.12 -31.50
N SER A 64 -1.76 3.08 -32.56
CA SER A 64 -2.15 2.60 -33.89
C SER A 64 -1.77 1.14 -34.19
N VAL A 65 -0.95 0.51 -33.34
CA VAL A 65 -0.61 -0.91 -33.45
C VAL A 65 -1.66 -1.74 -32.68
N PRO A 66 -2.30 -2.75 -33.28
CA PRO A 66 -3.27 -3.60 -32.58
C PRO A 66 -2.54 -4.49 -31.57
N LEU A 67 -2.34 -3.96 -30.37
CA LEU A 67 -1.83 -4.73 -29.23
C LEU A 67 -2.94 -5.66 -28.73
N ARG A 68 -2.62 -6.94 -28.57
CA ARG A 68 -3.52 -7.89 -27.91
C ARG A 68 -3.48 -7.63 -26.41
N TRP A 69 -4.49 -6.96 -25.87
CA TRP A 69 -4.62 -6.70 -24.44
C TRP A 69 -5.05 -7.95 -23.67
N ARG A 70 -4.46 -8.18 -22.50
CA ARG A 70 -4.92 -9.15 -21.50
C ARG A 70 -5.27 -8.41 -20.23
N SER A 71 -6.37 -8.80 -19.59
CA SER A 71 -6.80 -8.21 -18.32
C SER A 71 -6.47 -9.12 -17.13
N ILE A 72 -6.12 -8.54 -16.00
CA ILE A 72 -6.12 -9.27 -14.71
C ILE A 72 -7.57 -9.60 -14.35
N SER A 73 -7.90 -10.88 -14.18
CA SER A 73 -9.29 -11.35 -13.99
C SER A 73 -10.01 -10.75 -12.79
N LEU A 74 -9.28 -10.28 -11.77
CA LEU A 74 -9.87 -9.73 -10.54
C LEU A 74 -10.21 -8.23 -10.65
N THR A 75 -9.40 -7.46 -11.38
CA THR A 75 -9.44 -5.98 -11.34
C THR A 75 -9.55 -5.34 -12.72
N HIS A 76 -9.61 -6.15 -13.77
CA HIS A 76 -9.75 -5.73 -15.17
C HIS A 76 -8.69 -4.73 -15.67
N VAL A 77 -7.52 -4.68 -15.01
CA VAL A 77 -6.37 -3.90 -15.49
C VAL A 77 -5.78 -4.61 -16.71
N GLU A 78 -5.73 -3.89 -17.82
CA GLU A 78 -5.29 -4.40 -19.11
C GLU A 78 -3.80 -4.11 -19.33
N PHE A 79 -3.08 -5.09 -19.87
CA PHE A 79 -1.66 -4.99 -20.22
C PHE A 79 -1.39 -5.71 -21.56
N PRO A 80 -0.33 -5.33 -22.29
CA PRO A 80 0.02 -5.98 -23.55
C PRO A 80 0.40 -7.46 -23.35
N ALA A 81 -0.17 -8.36 -24.16
CA ALA A 81 0.14 -9.78 -24.09
C ALA A 81 1.62 -10.05 -24.45
N GLY A 82 2.36 -10.71 -23.54
CA GLY A 82 3.76 -11.07 -23.75
C GLY A 82 4.77 -10.08 -23.14
N ASP A 83 4.32 -8.98 -22.54
CA ASP A 83 5.19 -8.05 -21.82
C ASP A 83 5.20 -8.32 -20.29
N LEU A 84 6.30 -8.90 -19.80
CA LEU A 84 6.52 -9.13 -18.37
C LEU A 84 6.61 -7.82 -17.58
N THR A 85 7.18 -6.77 -18.18
CA THR A 85 7.32 -5.45 -17.54
C THR A 85 5.95 -4.82 -17.36
N GLY A 86 5.13 -4.85 -18.42
CA GLY A 86 3.73 -4.42 -18.37
C GLY A 86 2.91 -5.20 -17.34
N GLN A 87 3.12 -6.51 -17.21
CA GLN A 87 2.44 -7.34 -16.21
C GLN A 87 2.81 -6.94 -14.77
N VAL A 88 4.10 -6.76 -14.47
CA VAL A 88 4.56 -6.28 -13.15
C VAL A 88 3.97 -4.90 -12.85
N LEU A 89 4.04 -3.98 -13.82
CA LEU A 89 3.50 -2.63 -13.67
C LEU A 89 1.98 -2.63 -13.47
N ALA A 90 1.25 -3.54 -14.13
CA ALA A 90 -0.18 -3.72 -13.91
C ALA A 90 -0.47 -4.11 -12.44
N TYR A 91 0.29 -5.04 -11.87
CA TYR A 91 0.15 -5.37 -10.44
C TYR A 91 0.53 -4.20 -9.52
N THR A 92 1.58 -3.45 -9.83
CA THR A 92 1.92 -2.25 -9.04
C THR A 92 0.80 -1.22 -9.04
N SER A 93 0.05 -1.10 -10.14
CA SER A 93 -1.09 -0.20 -10.23
C SER A 93 -2.29 -0.61 -9.36
N LEU A 94 -2.32 -1.84 -8.83
CA LEU A 94 -3.35 -2.29 -7.88
C LEU A 94 -3.08 -1.86 -6.43
N LEU A 95 -1.91 -1.28 -6.16
CA LEU A 95 -1.53 -0.87 -4.82
C LEU A 95 -2.50 0.11 -4.15
N PRO A 96 -3.09 1.12 -4.83
CA PRO A 96 -4.13 1.97 -4.24
C PRO A 96 -5.30 1.18 -3.66
N ILE A 97 -5.75 0.13 -4.35
CA ILE A 97 -6.85 -0.74 -3.88
C ILE A 97 -6.39 -1.53 -2.65
N ALA A 98 -5.18 -2.09 -2.68
CA ALA A 98 -4.61 -2.80 -1.54
C ALA A 98 -4.47 -1.89 -0.31
N ILE A 99 -4.08 -0.62 -0.50
CA ILE A 99 -4.02 0.39 0.56
C ILE A 99 -5.41 0.63 1.15
N LEU A 100 -6.44 0.82 0.32
CA LEU A 100 -7.82 1.01 0.81
C LEU A 100 -8.31 -0.17 1.65
N VAL A 101 -8.10 -1.40 1.18
CA VAL A 101 -8.45 -2.62 1.93
C VAL A 101 -7.66 -2.70 3.25
N GLY A 102 -6.37 -2.34 3.21
CA GLY A 102 -5.53 -2.24 4.41
C GLY A 102 -6.08 -1.23 5.42
N PHE A 103 -6.51 -0.05 4.98
CA PHE A 103 -7.13 0.96 5.86
C PHE A 103 -8.42 0.47 6.49
N VAL A 104 -9.34 -0.11 5.71
CA VAL A 104 -10.59 -0.67 6.24
C VAL A 104 -10.27 -1.71 7.32
N THR A 105 -9.32 -2.60 7.05
CA THR A 105 -8.83 -3.60 8.00
C THR A 105 -8.29 -2.94 9.28
N LEU A 106 -7.40 -1.95 9.15
CA LEU A 106 -6.86 -1.22 10.30
C LEU A 106 -7.94 -0.47 11.09
N ILE A 107 -8.93 0.12 10.42
CA ILE A 107 -10.06 0.80 11.09
C ILE A 107 -10.87 -0.20 11.91
N VAL A 108 -11.17 -1.38 11.37
CA VAL A 108 -11.94 -2.42 12.09
C VAL A 108 -11.18 -2.95 13.32
N PHE A 109 -9.87 -3.20 13.20
CA PHE A 109 -9.09 -3.83 14.27
C PHE A 109 -8.52 -2.83 15.29
N LYS A 110 -7.96 -1.71 14.82
CA LYS A 110 -7.32 -0.71 15.69
C LYS A 110 -8.33 0.34 16.15
N ARG A 111 -9.24 0.79 15.28
CA ARG A 111 -10.27 1.81 15.57
C ARG A 111 -9.70 3.12 16.09
N GLU A 112 -8.59 3.54 15.51
CA GLU A 112 -7.84 4.74 15.91
C GLU A 112 -8.29 5.96 15.12
N LEU A 113 -8.59 7.07 15.82
CA LEU A 113 -9.11 8.30 15.18
C LEU A 113 -8.18 8.89 14.12
N HIS A 114 -6.86 8.84 14.33
CA HIS A 114 -5.89 9.29 13.33
C HIS A 114 -5.95 8.43 12.05
N THR A 115 -6.14 7.12 12.17
CA THR A 115 -6.28 6.20 11.02
C THR A 115 -7.59 6.45 10.27
N ILE A 116 -8.68 6.65 11.02
CA ILE A 116 -10.00 6.99 10.45
C ILE A 116 -9.95 8.33 9.70
N SER A 117 -9.31 9.34 10.29
CA SER A 117 -9.12 10.65 9.67
C SER A 117 -8.26 10.56 8.40
N PHE A 118 -7.17 9.80 8.42
CA PHE A 118 -6.34 9.60 7.22
C PHE A 118 -7.14 8.91 6.10
N PHE A 119 -7.90 7.87 6.42
CA PHE A 119 -8.79 7.23 5.44
C PHE A 119 -9.86 8.20 4.91
N GLY A 120 -10.45 9.03 5.77
CA GLY A 120 -11.37 10.10 5.35
C GLY A 120 -10.73 11.07 4.36
N GLY A 121 -9.46 11.40 4.56
CA GLY A 121 -8.67 12.21 3.62
C GLY A 121 -8.45 11.53 2.27
N LEU A 122 -8.19 10.22 2.25
CA LEU A 122 -8.09 9.44 1.01
C LEU A 122 -9.41 9.45 0.22
N VAL A 123 -10.53 9.25 0.90
CA VAL A 123 -11.87 9.29 0.29
C VAL A 123 -12.19 10.69 -0.24
N LEU A 124 -11.87 11.74 0.51
CA LEU A 124 -12.03 13.13 0.06
C LEU A 124 -11.16 13.41 -1.17
N ASN A 125 -9.91 12.95 -1.16
CA ASN A 125 -8.99 13.13 -2.29
C ASN A 125 -9.52 12.47 -3.56
N GLU A 126 -10.12 11.28 -3.46
CA GLU A 126 -10.78 10.64 -4.60
C GLU A 126 -12.01 11.43 -5.07
N GLY A 127 -12.81 11.96 -4.13
CA GLY A 127 -13.92 12.85 -4.45
C GLY A 127 -13.47 14.12 -5.19
N VAL A 128 -12.35 14.72 -4.77
CA VAL A 128 -11.75 15.87 -5.46
C VAL A 128 -11.21 15.46 -6.84
N ASN A 129 -10.57 14.30 -6.97
CA ASN A 129 -10.14 13.79 -8.28
C ASN A 129 -11.33 13.66 -9.25
N TRP A 130 -12.42 13.05 -8.78
CA TRP A 130 -13.65 12.90 -9.54
C TRP A 130 -14.19 14.27 -9.96
N LEU A 131 -14.26 15.24 -9.05
CA LEU A 131 -14.72 16.59 -9.36
C LEU A 131 -13.81 17.28 -10.41
N LEU A 132 -12.49 17.22 -10.23
CA LEU A 132 -11.53 17.83 -11.16
C LEU A 132 -11.63 17.26 -12.57
N LYS A 133 -11.85 15.94 -12.71
CA LYS A 133 -12.09 15.30 -14.02
C LYS A 133 -13.31 15.85 -14.73
N HIS A 134 -14.39 16.12 -14.00
CA HIS A 134 -15.62 16.67 -14.56
C HIS A 134 -15.50 18.16 -14.95
N ILE A 135 -14.56 18.88 -14.35
CA ILE A 135 -14.27 20.29 -14.66
C ILE A 135 -13.31 20.41 -15.84
N LEU A 136 -12.18 19.69 -15.82
CA LEU A 136 -11.09 19.85 -16.79
C LEU A 136 -11.37 19.12 -18.11
N ARG A 137 -12.02 17.95 -18.05
CA ARG A 137 -12.46 17.18 -19.22
C ARG A 137 -11.37 16.93 -20.29
N GLU A 138 -10.12 16.79 -19.89
CA GLU A 138 -9.02 16.50 -20.82
C GLU A 138 -9.10 15.02 -21.30
N PRO A 139 -8.99 14.75 -22.61
CA PRO A 139 -9.03 13.39 -23.14
C PRO A 139 -7.81 12.56 -22.72
N ARG A 140 -7.94 11.23 -22.79
CA ARG A 140 -6.85 10.28 -22.54
C ARG A 140 -5.97 10.11 -23.79
N PRO A 141 -4.70 9.68 -23.63
CA PRO A 141 -3.77 9.55 -24.76
C PRO A 141 -4.21 8.55 -25.84
N CYS A 142 -4.79 7.40 -25.46
CA CYS A 142 -5.38 6.43 -26.38
C CYS A 142 -6.87 6.25 -26.08
N GLU A 143 -7.72 7.04 -26.72
CA GLU A 143 -9.17 6.92 -26.61
C GLU A 143 -9.65 5.58 -27.20
N GLY A 144 -10.43 4.81 -26.44
CA GLY A 144 -10.93 3.50 -26.88
C GLY A 144 -9.93 2.33 -26.84
N ALA A 145 -8.66 2.55 -26.49
CA ALA A 145 -7.68 1.47 -26.34
C ALA A 145 -8.00 0.53 -25.17
N HIS A 146 -8.68 1.04 -24.14
CA HIS A 146 -9.12 0.28 -22.98
C HIS A 146 -10.63 0.28 -22.88
N THR A 147 -11.24 -0.89 -23.07
CA THR A 147 -12.71 -1.05 -23.07
C THR A 147 -13.33 -1.02 -21.68
N THR A 148 -12.51 -1.15 -20.63
CA THR A 148 -12.94 -1.25 -19.22
C THR A 148 -12.98 0.10 -18.50
N LEU A 149 -12.63 1.20 -19.16
CA LEU A 149 -12.60 2.53 -18.56
C LEU A 149 -13.99 3.15 -18.53
N THR A 150 -14.48 3.45 -17.33
CA THR A 150 -15.81 4.07 -17.11
C THR A 150 -15.85 5.58 -17.35
N THR A 151 -14.70 6.23 -17.56
CA THR A 151 -14.61 7.68 -17.79
C THR A 151 -13.61 8.00 -18.90
N GLU A 152 -14.08 8.79 -19.86
CA GLU A 152 -13.32 9.30 -21.01
C GLU A 152 -12.23 10.31 -20.60
N TYR A 153 -12.36 10.93 -19.41
CA TYR A 153 -11.45 11.98 -18.96
C TYR A 153 -10.21 11.44 -18.22
N GLY A 154 -9.04 11.98 -18.59
CA GLY A 154 -7.73 11.54 -18.11
C GLY A 154 -7.09 12.43 -17.04
N MET A 155 -7.51 13.70 -16.91
CA MET A 155 -6.87 14.69 -16.04
C MET A 155 -7.71 15.02 -14.80
N PRO A 156 -7.12 15.02 -13.58
CA PRO A 156 -5.83 14.45 -13.21
C PRO A 156 -5.88 12.91 -13.04
N SER A 157 -4.73 12.24 -13.13
CA SER A 157 -4.66 10.79 -12.91
C SER A 157 -5.04 10.41 -11.48
N SER A 158 -6.07 9.57 -11.29
CA SER A 158 -6.53 9.14 -9.96
C SER A 158 -5.49 8.32 -9.21
N HIS A 159 -4.81 7.39 -9.90
CA HIS A 159 -3.78 6.55 -9.28
C HIS A 159 -2.59 7.38 -8.78
N SER A 160 -2.16 8.36 -9.58
CA SER A 160 -1.08 9.26 -9.17
C SER A 160 -1.54 10.17 -8.02
N GLN A 161 -2.72 10.79 -8.13
CA GLN A 161 -3.25 11.64 -7.07
C GLN A 161 -3.44 10.90 -5.74
N PHE A 162 -3.93 9.66 -5.78
CA PHE A 162 -4.09 8.83 -4.60
C PHE A 162 -2.74 8.48 -3.94
N ILE A 163 -1.78 7.97 -4.71
CA ILE A 163 -0.51 7.50 -4.14
C ILE A 163 0.33 8.66 -3.61
N TRP A 164 0.33 9.82 -4.29
CA TRP A 164 1.05 11.00 -3.83
C TRP A 164 0.43 11.61 -2.57
N PHE A 165 -0.91 11.64 -2.45
CA PHE A 165 -1.57 11.98 -1.20
C PHE A 165 -1.10 11.07 -0.06
N PHE A 166 -1.14 9.75 -0.27
CA PHE A 166 -0.76 8.76 0.74
C PHE A 166 0.69 8.92 1.18
N VAL A 167 1.62 9.02 0.24
CA VAL A 167 3.06 9.11 0.51
C VAL A 167 3.41 10.42 1.21
N VAL A 168 2.87 11.56 0.76
CA VAL A 168 3.15 12.86 1.38
C VAL A 168 2.55 12.94 2.79
N TYR A 169 1.31 12.50 2.98
CA TYR A 169 0.70 12.46 4.31
C TYR A 169 1.51 11.56 5.25
N PHE A 170 1.90 10.37 4.79
CA PHE A 170 2.69 9.45 5.61
C PHE A 170 4.09 10.00 5.91
N PHE A 171 4.72 10.67 4.96
CA PHE A 171 5.99 11.37 5.18
C PHE A 171 5.86 12.42 6.29
N LEU A 172 4.85 13.30 6.21
CA LEU A 172 4.59 14.29 7.26
C LEU A 172 4.33 13.62 8.62
N PHE A 173 3.60 12.52 8.63
CA PHE A 173 3.37 11.74 9.85
C PHE A 173 4.68 11.18 10.46
N LEU A 174 5.57 10.62 9.65
CA LEU A 174 6.85 10.07 10.12
C LEU A 174 7.81 11.13 10.69
N TYR A 175 7.87 12.33 10.10
CA TYR A 175 8.84 13.35 10.50
C TYR A 175 8.29 14.37 11.50
N LEU A 176 7.04 14.80 11.33
CA LEU A 176 6.46 15.85 12.17
C LEU A 176 5.74 15.29 13.39
N ARG A 177 5.10 14.11 13.26
CA ARG A 177 4.21 13.60 14.30
C ARG A 177 4.84 12.51 15.18
N MET A 178 5.61 11.61 14.58
CA MET A 178 6.20 10.49 15.31
C MET A 178 7.31 10.99 16.25
N HIS A 179 7.02 11.05 17.55
CA HIS A 179 7.98 11.49 18.57
C HIS A 179 9.15 10.50 18.67
N GLN A 180 10.38 11.00 18.77
CA GLN A 180 11.60 10.19 18.83
C GLN A 180 11.82 9.69 20.26
N THR A 181 12.09 8.40 20.45
CA THR A 181 12.42 7.88 21.79
C THR A 181 13.94 7.99 22.01
N ASN A 182 14.33 8.45 23.20
CA ASN A 182 15.71 8.92 23.45
C ASN A 182 16.78 7.81 23.39
N ASN A 183 16.39 6.54 23.55
CA ASN A 183 17.34 5.42 23.67
C ASN A 183 17.80 4.82 22.32
N ALA A 184 17.16 5.13 21.19
CA ALA A 184 17.48 4.51 19.89
C ALA A 184 17.45 5.51 18.71
N ARG A 185 17.88 6.76 18.95
CA ARG A 185 17.75 7.88 18.00
C ARG A 185 18.25 7.57 16.58
N CYS A 186 19.42 6.93 16.45
CA CYS A 186 20.03 6.62 15.15
C CYS A 186 19.24 5.55 14.38
N VAL A 187 18.87 4.45 15.04
CA VAL A 187 18.12 3.34 14.43
C VAL A 187 16.72 3.79 14.03
N GLU A 188 16.02 4.54 14.88
CA GLU A 188 14.70 5.11 14.56
C GLU A 188 14.77 6.06 13.36
N LEU A 189 15.81 6.90 13.29
CA LEU A 189 15.98 7.85 12.19
C LEU A 189 16.30 7.13 10.87
N LEU A 190 17.19 6.14 10.91
CA LEU A 190 17.52 5.33 9.74
C LEU A 190 16.28 4.60 9.20
N TRP A 191 15.48 4.00 10.08
CA TRP A 191 14.24 3.34 9.68
C TRP A 191 13.23 4.29 9.03
N ARG A 192 13.07 5.51 9.57
CA ARG A 192 12.22 6.55 8.98
C ARG A 192 12.69 6.91 7.57
N HIS A 193 14.00 7.08 7.36
CA HIS A 193 14.55 7.38 6.05
C HIS A 193 14.36 6.23 5.05
N ILE A 194 14.65 4.99 5.45
CA ILE A 194 14.43 3.80 4.62
C ILE A 194 12.96 3.72 4.20
N LEU A 195 12.04 3.85 5.15
CA LEU A 195 10.60 3.79 4.88
C LEU A 195 10.15 4.91 3.94
N SER A 196 10.69 6.13 4.12
CA SER A 196 10.39 7.28 3.24
C SER A 196 10.88 7.05 1.80
N ILE A 197 12.09 6.53 1.64
CA ILE A 197 12.67 6.22 0.33
C ILE A 197 11.85 5.14 -0.37
N THR A 198 11.48 4.08 0.35
CA THR A 198 10.63 3.01 -0.18
C THR A 198 9.27 3.54 -0.64
N LEU A 199 8.62 4.39 0.16
CA LEU A 199 7.35 5.00 -0.19
C LEU A 199 7.44 5.92 -1.42
N LEU A 200 8.53 6.67 -1.54
CA LEU A 200 8.78 7.49 -2.72
C LEU A 200 8.96 6.61 -3.98
N GLY A 201 9.74 5.52 -3.87
CA GLY A 201 9.92 4.54 -4.95
C GLY A 201 8.59 3.92 -5.39
N VAL A 202 7.72 3.61 -4.44
CA VAL A 202 6.35 3.14 -4.70
C VAL A 202 5.52 4.20 -5.45
N ALA A 203 5.52 5.46 -5.01
CA ALA A 203 4.77 6.53 -5.66
C ALA A 203 5.20 6.73 -7.12
N LEU A 204 6.51 6.70 -7.36
CA LEU A 204 7.11 6.81 -8.69
C LEU A 204 6.76 5.60 -9.56
N SER A 205 6.86 4.38 -9.02
CA SER A 205 6.52 3.14 -9.73
C SER A 205 5.05 3.10 -10.17
N VAL A 206 4.13 3.41 -9.25
CA VAL A 206 2.68 3.51 -9.56
C VAL A 206 2.43 4.60 -10.60
N SER A 207 3.05 5.77 -10.47
CA SER A 207 2.91 6.86 -11.46
C SER A 207 3.44 6.46 -12.84
N TYR A 208 4.61 5.79 -12.89
CA TYR A 208 5.22 5.30 -14.12
C TYR A 208 4.37 4.24 -14.81
N SER A 209 3.78 3.31 -14.04
CA SER A 209 2.89 2.27 -14.57
C SER A 209 1.76 2.85 -15.43
N ARG A 210 1.22 4.03 -15.05
CA ARG A 210 0.10 4.66 -15.75
C ARG A 210 0.50 5.24 -17.10
N VAL A 211 1.75 5.69 -17.22
CA VAL A 211 2.29 6.19 -18.49
C VAL A 211 2.71 5.03 -19.38
N TYR A 212 3.39 4.04 -18.81
CA TYR A 212 3.87 2.87 -19.54
C TYR A 212 2.72 2.05 -20.14
N LEU A 213 1.65 1.84 -19.38
CA LEU A 213 0.45 1.12 -19.83
C LEU A 213 -0.52 2.01 -20.65
N LEU A 214 -0.09 3.20 -21.08
CA LEU A 214 -0.85 4.11 -21.96
C LEU A 214 -2.21 4.59 -21.39
N TYR A 215 -2.41 4.50 -20.08
CA TYR A 215 -3.63 4.99 -19.44
C TYR A 215 -3.65 6.52 -19.29
N HIS A 216 -2.48 7.16 -19.14
CA HIS A 216 -2.34 8.58 -18.88
C HIS A 216 -1.06 9.17 -19.50
N THR A 217 -1.10 10.45 -19.82
CA THR A 217 0.10 11.21 -20.23
C THR A 217 0.96 11.60 -19.03
N TRP A 218 2.22 11.97 -19.27
CA TRP A 218 3.11 12.52 -18.24
C TRP A 218 2.52 13.76 -17.55
N SER A 219 1.85 14.64 -18.31
CA SER A 219 1.19 15.83 -17.73
C SER A 219 0.08 15.44 -16.77
N GLN A 220 -0.82 14.52 -17.17
CA GLN A 220 -1.93 14.06 -16.33
C GLN A 220 -1.46 13.39 -15.04
N VAL A 221 -0.36 12.63 -15.10
CA VAL A 221 0.28 12.03 -13.93
C VAL A 221 0.91 13.10 -13.04
N PHE A 222 1.66 14.05 -13.63
CA PHE A 222 2.29 15.13 -12.87
C PHE A 222 1.27 16.01 -12.12
N TYR A 223 0.21 16.46 -12.80
CA TYR A 223 -0.85 17.25 -12.16
C TYR A 223 -1.61 16.45 -11.11
N GLY A 224 -1.80 15.15 -11.33
CA GLY A 224 -2.32 14.26 -10.29
C GLY A 224 -1.44 14.22 -9.06
N GLY A 225 -0.12 14.04 -9.24
CA GLY A 225 0.83 14.06 -8.13
C GLY A 225 0.86 15.38 -7.36
N VAL A 226 0.83 16.52 -8.05
CA VAL A 226 0.77 17.85 -7.43
C VAL A 226 -0.53 18.05 -6.65
N ALA A 227 -1.67 17.71 -7.25
CA ALA A 227 -2.97 17.82 -6.57
C ALA A 227 -3.01 16.94 -5.32
N GLY A 228 -2.59 15.67 -5.44
CA GLY A 228 -2.58 14.71 -4.33
C GLY A 228 -1.66 15.16 -3.20
N SER A 229 -0.46 15.64 -3.54
CA SER A 229 0.50 16.17 -2.56
C SER A 229 -0.06 17.38 -1.82
N THR A 230 -0.68 18.32 -2.56
CA THR A 230 -1.27 19.54 -1.98
C THR A 230 -2.40 19.20 -1.02
N ILE A 231 -3.33 18.34 -1.44
CA ILE A 231 -4.45 17.89 -0.61
C ILE A 231 -3.92 17.11 0.61
N GLY A 232 -2.87 16.30 0.44
CA GLY A 232 -2.22 15.57 1.53
C GLY A 232 -1.64 16.48 2.61
N VAL A 233 -0.92 17.53 2.21
CA VAL A 233 -0.38 18.55 3.13
C VAL A 233 -1.52 19.27 3.87
N VAL A 234 -2.52 19.77 3.13
CA VAL A 234 -3.65 20.50 3.72
C VAL A 234 -4.41 19.61 4.70
N TRP A 235 -4.72 18.37 4.32
CA TRP A 235 -5.42 17.42 5.17
C TRP A 235 -4.61 17.05 6.41
N PHE A 236 -3.28 16.90 6.28
CA PHE A 236 -2.42 16.64 7.43
C PHE A 236 -2.50 17.75 8.48
N PHE A 237 -2.32 19.00 8.08
CA PHE A 237 -2.42 20.14 9.00
C PHE A 237 -3.84 20.31 9.55
N PHE A 238 -4.87 20.13 8.73
CA PHE A 238 -6.25 20.11 9.21
C PHE A 238 -6.45 19.04 10.30
N THR A 239 -5.91 17.84 10.09
CA THR A 239 -6.00 16.78 11.09
C THR A 239 -5.26 17.12 12.37
N GLN A 240 -4.03 17.65 12.30
CA GLN A 240 -3.26 17.96 13.50
C GLN A 240 -3.79 19.18 14.26
N GLU A 241 -4.17 20.25 13.56
CA GLU A 241 -4.53 21.53 14.20
C GLU A 241 -6.02 21.60 14.55
N VAL A 242 -6.89 20.94 13.77
CA VAL A 242 -8.35 21.03 13.97
C VAL A 242 -8.90 19.74 14.57
N LEU A 243 -8.59 18.58 13.99
CA LEU A 243 -9.20 17.32 14.44
C LEU A 243 -8.59 16.79 15.73
N THR A 244 -7.26 16.84 15.90
CA THR A 244 -6.59 16.30 17.09
C THR A 244 -7.08 16.93 18.39
N PRO A 245 -7.28 18.26 18.51
CA PRO A 245 -7.91 18.85 19.69
C PRO A 245 -9.36 18.41 19.94
N LEU A 246 -10.07 17.97 18.89
CA LEU A 246 -11.45 17.50 18.95
C LEU A 246 -11.57 16.00 19.23
N PHE A 247 -10.51 15.22 19.02
CA PHE A 247 -10.51 13.77 19.20
C PHE A 247 -10.98 13.29 20.58
N PRO A 248 -10.61 13.92 21.71
CA PRO A 248 -11.14 13.52 23.01
C PRO A 248 -12.67 13.65 23.09
N LYS A 249 -13.24 14.69 22.46
CA LYS A 249 -14.70 14.90 22.41
C LYS A 249 -15.37 13.89 21.46
N MET A 250 -14.75 13.61 20.31
CA MET A 250 -15.25 12.63 19.35
C MET A 250 -15.22 11.21 19.91
N ALA A 251 -14.18 10.84 20.66
CA ALA A 251 -14.05 9.54 21.31
C ALA A 251 -15.11 9.34 22.40
N ALA A 252 -15.56 10.42 23.05
CA ALA A 252 -16.58 10.40 24.10
C ALA A 252 -18.02 10.33 23.57
N TRP A 253 -18.25 10.33 22.25
CA TRP A 253 -19.59 10.18 21.70
C TRP A 253 -20.15 8.77 21.91
N PRO A 254 -21.47 8.60 22.11
CA PRO A 254 -22.08 7.28 22.34
C PRO A 254 -21.79 6.26 21.24
N ILE A 255 -21.70 6.73 19.99
CA ILE A 255 -21.38 5.87 18.84
C ILE A 255 -19.91 5.43 18.87
N SER A 256 -19.00 6.32 19.26
CA SER A 256 -17.57 6.03 19.38
C SER A 256 -17.30 5.06 20.52
N GLU A 257 -18.01 5.21 21.63
CA GLU A 257 -17.96 4.28 22.76
C GLU A 257 -18.52 2.91 22.37
N PHE A 258 -19.67 2.86 21.69
CA PHE A 258 -20.26 1.62 21.18
C PHE A 258 -19.30 0.85 20.26
N PHE A 259 -18.60 1.56 19.37
CA PHE A 259 -17.62 0.95 18.48
C PHE A 259 -16.24 0.76 19.12
N LEU A 260 -16.00 1.18 20.37
CA LEU A 260 -14.70 1.13 21.04
C LEU A 260 -13.59 1.88 20.26
N VAL A 261 -13.94 3.06 19.74
CA VAL A 261 -13.02 3.97 19.06
C VAL A 261 -12.05 4.56 20.07
N ARG A 262 -10.77 4.59 19.72
CA ARG A 262 -9.68 4.99 20.60
C ARG A 262 -9.04 6.29 20.13
N ASP A 263 -8.64 7.09 21.11
CA ASP A 263 -7.76 8.24 20.95
C ASP A 263 -6.38 7.91 21.50
N THR A 264 -5.39 7.78 20.62
CA THR A 264 -3.98 7.54 20.97
C THR A 264 -3.10 8.77 20.76
N SER A 265 -3.69 9.95 20.56
CA SER A 265 -2.96 11.17 20.21
C SER A 265 -1.87 11.54 21.23
N LEU A 266 -2.09 11.28 22.52
CA LEU A 266 -1.13 11.62 23.56
C LEU A 266 -0.04 10.55 23.77
N ILE A 267 -0.13 9.40 23.10
CA ILE A 267 0.79 8.28 23.30
C ILE A 267 1.93 8.37 22.28
N PRO A 268 3.19 8.59 22.70
CA PRO A 268 4.30 8.82 21.77
C PRO A 268 4.71 7.57 20.98
N ASN A 269 4.63 6.38 21.59
CA ASN A 269 4.88 5.10 20.94
C ASN A 269 3.79 4.10 21.32
N ILE A 270 2.76 4.01 20.47
CA ILE A 270 1.61 3.14 20.69
C ILE A 270 1.99 1.66 20.74
N LEU A 271 2.93 1.23 19.88
CA LEU A 271 3.35 -0.18 19.81
C LEU A 271 4.04 -0.61 21.10
N TRP A 272 4.96 0.22 21.60
CA TRP A 272 5.63 -0.03 22.87
C TRP A 272 4.66 0.03 24.05
N PHE A 273 3.73 0.98 24.04
CA PHE A 273 2.70 1.10 25.07
C PHE A 273 1.80 -0.14 25.11
N GLU A 274 1.23 -0.56 23.97
CA GLU A 274 0.39 -1.75 23.86
C GLU A 274 1.15 -3.01 24.31
N TYR A 275 2.40 -3.16 23.89
CA TYR A 275 3.25 -4.29 24.30
C TYR A 275 3.47 -4.34 25.82
N THR A 276 3.89 -3.23 26.42
CA THR A 276 4.26 -3.19 27.84
C THR A 276 3.06 -3.36 28.76
N VAL A 277 1.92 -2.73 28.44
CA VAL A 277 0.66 -2.86 29.18
C VAL A 277 0.10 -4.27 29.07
N THR A 278 0.07 -4.85 27.87
CA THR A 278 -0.44 -6.22 27.68
C THR A 278 0.43 -7.24 28.42
N ARG A 279 1.76 -7.09 28.35
CA ARG A 279 2.71 -7.99 29.02
C ARG A 279 2.64 -7.88 30.53
N SER A 280 2.49 -6.67 31.08
CA SER A 280 2.38 -6.46 32.53
C SER A 280 1.07 -7.04 33.07
N GLU A 281 -0.05 -6.82 32.37
CA GLU A 281 -1.35 -7.34 32.75
C GLU A 281 -1.41 -8.88 32.67
N ALA A 282 -0.84 -9.48 31.63
CA ALA A 282 -0.73 -10.93 31.52
C ALA A 282 0.04 -11.55 32.70
N ARG A 283 1.18 -10.96 33.08
CA ARG A 283 1.98 -11.39 34.25
C ARG A 283 1.20 -11.25 35.56
N ASN A 284 0.48 -10.14 35.73
CA ASN A 284 -0.35 -9.91 36.92
C ASN A 284 -1.46 -10.95 37.05
N ARG A 285 -2.11 -11.32 35.94
CA ARG A 285 -3.14 -12.37 35.91
C ARG A 285 -2.57 -13.76 36.19
N GLN A 286 -1.41 -14.09 35.62
CA GLN A 286 -0.72 -15.36 35.90
C GLN A 286 -0.38 -15.50 37.38
N ARG A 287 0.11 -14.44 38.03
CA ARG A 287 0.39 -14.43 39.47
C ARG A 287 -0.88 -14.68 40.30
N LYS A 288 -2.00 -14.02 39.96
CA LYS A 288 -3.29 -14.19 40.64
C LYS A 288 -3.90 -15.59 40.46
N LEU A 289 -3.62 -16.25 39.34
CA LEU A 289 -4.06 -17.64 39.09
C LEU A 289 -3.21 -18.62 39.91
N GLY A 290 -1.89 -18.43 39.97
CA GLY A 290 -0.99 -19.28 40.75
C GLY A 290 -1.29 -19.26 42.25
N THR A 291 -1.66 -18.10 42.82
CA THR A 291 -2.05 -18.00 44.24
C THR A 291 -3.44 -18.55 44.56
N LYS A 292 -4.30 -18.82 43.57
CA LYS A 292 -5.62 -19.46 43.79
C LYS A 292 -5.57 -20.99 43.74
N LEU A 293 -4.46 -21.56 43.26
CA LEU A 293 -4.25 -23.00 43.10
C LEU A 293 -3.46 -23.62 44.27
N GLN A 294 -3.03 -22.79 45.24
CA GLN A 294 -2.44 -23.20 46.52
C GLN A 294 -3.46 -23.06 47.64
#